data_AF-A0A0B0NW77-F1
#
_entry.id   AF-A0A0B0NW77-F1
#
_cell.length_a   1.000
_cell.length_b   1.000
_cell.length_c   1.000
_cell.angle_alpha   90.00
_cell.angle_beta   90.00
_cell.angle_gamma   90.00
#
_symmetry.space_group_name_H-M   'P 1'
#
loop_
_entity.id
_entity.type
_entity.pdbx_description
1 polymer ?
#
loop_
_entity_poly.entity_id
_entity_poly.type
_entity_poly.pdbx_seq_one_letter_code
_entity_poly.pdbx_strand_id
1 'polypeptide(L)'
;MLRYQWEDADRERVGTSSRQKQKFTHTAGSKSFACVAEAKELSSSQKVGRLQLFHITHRKKDESPMTSETREIMKLKDKKAEYEAIASSDSSVNLEDIDNKIITKFLGPETYDRVRIQGSGVNPTNILDPTRSNTCLRGMQASTVEQIAQLKAEATSLKEKAAAREAEQNRKYNELHL
;
A
#
# COMPACT_ATOMS: atom_id res chain seq x y z
N MET A 1 16.94 -35.98 5.99
CA MET A 1 17.54 -34.78 5.35
C MET A 1 17.60 -35.03 3.86
N LEU A 2 16.76 -34.37 3.07
CA LEU A 2 16.80 -34.44 1.61
C LEU A 2 16.91 -33.01 1.05
N ARG A 3 18.07 -32.69 0.50
CA ARG A 3 18.32 -31.47 -0.27
C ARG A 3 17.74 -31.68 -1.67
N TYR A 4 16.77 -30.85 -2.06
CA TYR A 4 16.35 -30.76 -3.45
C TYR A 4 17.14 -29.65 -4.14
N GLN A 5 18.08 -30.07 -4.97
CA GLN A 5 18.73 -29.26 -6.00
C GLN A 5 17.72 -29.09 -7.13
N TRP A 6 17.31 -27.85 -7.41
CA TRP A 6 16.68 -27.52 -8.68
C TRP A 6 17.73 -26.81 -9.51
N GLU A 7 17.87 -27.20 -10.78
CA GLU A 7 18.76 -26.54 -11.73
C GLU A 7 18.43 -25.05 -11.78
N ASP A 8 19.44 -24.21 -11.57
CA ASP A 8 19.42 -22.75 -11.67
C ASP A 8 19.22 -22.27 -13.12
N ALA A 9 18.28 -22.89 -13.85
CA ALA A 9 17.81 -22.42 -15.14
C ALA A 9 16.93 -21.17 -14.93
N ASP A 10 17.62 -20.07 -14.67
CA ASP A 10 17.33 -18.73 -15.15
C ASP A 10 15.90 -18.22 -14.87
N ARG A 11 15.56 -18.23 -13.58
CA ARG A 11 14.33 -17.64 -13.01
C ARG A 11 14.10 -16.19 -13.49
N GLU A 12 15.19 -15.46 -13.72
CA GLU A 12 15.20 -14.09 -14.23
C GLU A 12 14.78 -14.01 -15.70
N ARG A 13 15.24 -14.95 -16.54
CA ARG A 13 14.80 -15.07 -17.94
C ARG A 13 13.34 -15.48 -18.08
N VAL A 14 12.84 -16.36 -17.20
CA VAL A 14 11.40 -16.69 -17.15
C VAL A 14 10.59 -15.44 -16.76
N GLY A 15 11.05 -14.68 -15.78
CA GLY A 15 10.46 -13.40 -15.39
C GLY A 15 10.45 -12.38 -16.54
N THR A 16 11.57 -12.23 -17.24
CA THR A 16 11.73 -11.28 -18.35
C THR A 16 10.90 -11.66 -19.57
N SER A 17 10.86 -12.95 -19.94
CA SER A 17 10.02 -13.45 -21.03
C SER A 17 8.53 -13.39 -20.70
N SER A 18 8.14 -13.50 -19.42
CA SER A 18 6.76 -13.28 -18.98
C SER A 18 6.38 -11.79 -19.01
N ARG A 19 7.29 -10.89 -18.61
CA ARG A 19 7.16 -9.42 -18.73
C ARG A 19 7.01 -9.00 -20.19
N GLN A 20 7.83 -9.55 -21.09
CA GLN A 20 7.77 -9.31 -22.54
C GLN A 20 6.47 -9.81 -23.19
N LYS A 21 5.82 -10.84 -22.61
CA LYS A 21 4.65 -11.51 -23.20
C LYS A 21 3.30 -11.16 -22.57
N GLN A 22 3.26 -10.27 -21.56
CA GLN A 22 2.02 -9.84 -20.88
C GLN A 22 1.06 -11.01 -20.54
N LYS A 23 1.56 -12.02 -19.81
CA LYS A 23 0.83 -13.29 -19.57
C LYS A 23 -0.38 -13.21 -18.63
N PHE A 24 -0.58 -12.11 -17.92
CA PHE A 24 -1.83 -11.82 -17.19
C PHE A 24 -2.71 -10.93 -18.07
N THR A 25 -3.22 -11.49 -19.16
CA THR A 25 -4.17 -10.82 -20.02
C THR A 25 -5.54 -10.89 -19.37
N HIS A 26 -6.07 -9.75 -18.92
CA HIS A 26 -7.46 -9.68 -18.47
C HIS A 26 -8.39 -9.77 -19.69
N THR A 27 -9.58 -10.32 -19.49
CA THR A 27 -10.60 -10.56 -20.53
C THR A 27 -11.59 -9.41 -20.67
N ALA A 28 -11.40 -8.32 -19.93
CA ALA A 28 -12.25 -7.12 -19.99
C ALA A 28 -12.15 -6.34 -21.32
N GLY A 29 -11.23 -6.73 -22.22
CA GLY A 29 -11.02 -6.06 -23.50
C GLY A 29 -10.48 -4.65 -23.32
N SER A 30 -11.10 -3.67 -23.97
CA SER A 30 -10.73 -2.24 -23.83
C SER A 30 -11.24 -1.59 -22.55
N LYS A 31 -12.03 -2.30 -21.72
CA LYS A 31 -12.54 -1.75 -20.46
C LYS A 31 -11.47 -1.79 -19.39
N SER A 32 -11.27 -0.66 -18.71
CA SER A 32 -10.42 -0.60 -17.52
C SER A 32 -11.04 -1.37 -16.35
N PHE A 33 -10.21 -1.76 -15.38
CA PHE A 33 -10.70 -2.40 -14.15
C PHE A 33 -11.68 -1.51 -13.36
N ALA A 34 -11.49 -0.19 -13.39
CA ALA A 34 -12.41 0.76 -12.76
C ALA A 34 -13.80 0.71 -13.41
N CYS A 35 -13.87 0.72 -14.75
CA CYS A 35 -15.15 0.59 -15.46
C CYS A 35 -15.83 -0.76 -15.22
N VAL A 36 -15.06 -1.85 -15.11
CA VAL A 36 -15.60 -3.17 -14.79
C VAL A 36 -16.17 -3.22 -13.37
N ALA A 37 -15.46 -2.61 -12.41
CA ALA A 37 -15.93 -2.50 -11.03
C ALA A 37 -17.22 -1.68 -10.98
N GLU A 38 -17.23 -0.46 -11.53
CA GLU A 38 -18.39 0.43 -11.55
C GLU A 38 -19.64 -0.24 -12.14
N ALA A 39 -19.52 -0.89 -13.31
CA ALA A 39 -20.64 -1.60 -13.92
C ALA A 39 -21.18 -2.74 -13.03
N LYS A 40 -20.30 -3.40 -12.29
CA LYS A 40 -20.70 -4.47 -11.37
C LYS A 40 -21.29 -3.91 -10.07
N GLU A 41 -20.78 -2.80 -9.56
CA GLU A 41 -21.33 -2.10 -8.39
C GLU A 41 -22.73 -1.56 -8.69
N LEU A 42 -22.94 -0.97 -9.86
CA LEU A 42 -24.26 -0.49 -10.31
C LEU A 42 -25.31 -1.62 -10.41
N SER A 43 -24.88 -2.83 -10.78
CA SER A 43 -25.80 -3.99 -10.89
C SER A 43 -26.01 -4.75 -9.59
N SER A 44 -25.11 -4.62 -8.61
CA SER A 44 -25.18 -5.34 -7.33
C SER A 44 -25.49 -4.45 -6.13
N SER A 45 -25.47 -3.13 -6.31
CA SER A 45 -25.57 -2.12 -5.24
C SER A 45 -24.59 -2.34 -4.08
N GLN A 46 -23.50 -3.06 -4.33
CA GLN A 46 -22.47 -3.43 -3.37
C GLN A 46 -21.09 -3.14 -3.97
N LYS A 47 -20.14 -2.70 -3.14
CA LYS A 47 -18.75 -2.51 -3.57
C LYS A 47 -18.14 -3.82 -4.06
N VAL A 48 -17.39 -3.74 -5.14
CA VAL A 48 -16.74 -4.91 -5.73
C VAL A 48 -15.39 -5.15 -5.06
N GLY A 49 -15.25 -6.31 -4.42
CA GLY A 49 -13.99 -6.73 -3.81
C GLY A 49 -12.89 -7.03 -4.83
N ARG A 50 -11.63 -7.06 -4.39
CA ARG A 50 -10.46 -7.37 -5.24
C ARG A 50 -10.54 -8.78 -5.81
N LEU A 51 -10.92 -9.76 -4.98
CA LEU A 51 -11.07 -11.16 -5.42
C LEU A 51 -12.22 -11.30 -6.43
N GLN A 52 -13.30 -10.55 -6.25
CA GLN A 52 -14.43 -10.53 -7.18
C GLN A 52 -14.05 -9.88 -8.51
N LEU A 53 -13.35 -8.74 -8.46
CA LEU A 53 -12.86 -8.05 -9.65
C LEU A 53 -11.92 -8.94 -10.47
N PHE A 54 -11.03 -9.68 -9.80
CA PHE A 54 -10.18 -10.66 -10.47
C PHE A 54 -10.98 -11.74 -11.20
N HIS A 55 -11.98 -12.30 -10.53
CA HIS A 55 -12.79 -13.35 -11.10
C HIS A 55 -13.53 -12.89 -12.36
N ILE A 56 -14.10 -11.67 -12.34
CA ILE A 56 -14.78 -11.07 -13.48
C ILE A 56 -13.80 -10.84 -14.65
N THR A 57 -12.59 -10.39 -14.33
CA THR A 57 -11.62 -9.92 -15.33
C THR A 57 -10.67 -11.00 -15.85
N HIS A 58 -10.64 -12.19 -15.24
CA HIS A 58 -9.75 -13.28 -15.64
C HIS A 58 -10.50 -14.57 -16.03
N ARG A 59 -11.82 -14.51 -16.15
CA ARG A 59 -12.66 -15.59 -16.72
C ARG A 59 -12.91 -15.39 -18.20
N LYS A 60 -13.02 -16.49 -18.93
CA LYS A 60 -13.46 -16.50 -20.34
C LYS A 60 -14.95 -16.20 -20.45
N LYS A 61 -15.45 -16.05 -21.69
CA LYS A 61 -16.89 -15.88 -21.96
C LYS A 61 -17.73 -17.09 -21.53
N ASP A 62 -17.14 -18.28 -21.54
CA ASP A 62 -17.74 -19.53 -21.06
C ASP A 62 -17.59 -19.73 -19.53
N GLU A 63 -17.17 -18.68 -18.81
CA GLU A 63 -16.89 -18.65 -17.37
C GLU A 63 -15.73 -19.54 -16.88
N SER A 64 -15.06 -20.26 -17.78
CA SER A 64 -13.88 -21.05 -17.42
C SER A 64 -12.68 -20.14 -17.08
N PRO A 65 -11.77 -20.58 -16.20
CA PRO A 65 -10.55 -19.83 -15.90
C PRO A 65 -9.62 -19.82 -17.12
N MET A 66 -8.96 -18.67 -17.34
CA MET A 66 -8.02 -18.51 -18.46
C MET A 66 -6.80 -19.44 -18.37
N THR A 67 -6.28 -19.67 -17.17
CA THR A 67 -5.10 -20.51 -16.89
C THR A 67 -5.32 -21.36 -15.65
N SER A 68 -4.44 -22.35 -15.42
CA SER A 68 -4.42 -23.14 -14.19
C SER A 68 -4.15 -22.27 -12.95
N GLU A 69 -3.28 -21.27 -13.06
CA GLU A 69 -2.99 -20.33 -11.97
C GLU A 69 -4.23 -19.49 -11.61
N THR A 70 -4.94 -18.97 -12.63
CA THR A 70 -6.21 -18.26 -12.41
C THR A 70 -7.23 -19.17 -11.74
N ARG A 71 -7.29 -20.46 -12.11
CA ARG A 71 -8.18 -21.43 -11.45
C ARG A 71 -7.87 -21.58 -9.96
N GLU A 72 -6.60 -21.61 -9.58
CA GLU A 72 -6.20 -21.68 -8.17
C GLU A 72 -6.57 -20.41 -7.40
N ILE A 73 -6.33 -19.23 -7.97
CA ILE A 73 -6.68 -17.95 -7.35
C ILE A 73 -8.21 -17.82 -7.20
N MET A 74 -9.00 -18.32 -8.16
CA MET A 74 -10.47 -18.29 -8.07
C MET A 74 -11.01 -19.10 -6.87
N LYS A 75 -10.32 -20.18 -6.45
CA LYS A 75 -10.68 -20.95 -5.24
C LYS A 75 -10.50 -20.15 -3.95
N LEU A 76 -9.78 -19.02 -3.98
CA LEU A 76 -9.67 -18.13 -2.81
C LEU A 76 -11.00 -17.46 -2.47
N LYS A 77 -11.94 -17.36 -3.42
CA LYS A 77 -13.29 -16.87 -3.15
C LYS A 77 -14.03 -17.77 -2.17
N ASP A 78 -13.84 -19.08 -2.25
CA ASP A 78 -14.47 -20.05 -1.35
C ASP A 78 -13.93 -19.87 0.09
N LYS A 79 -12.66 -19.51 0.23
CA LYS A 79 -12.03 -19.18 1.52
C LYS A 79 -12.50 -17.84 2.08
N LYS A 80 -13.03 -16.94 1.25
CA LYS A 80 -13.53 -15.63 1.69
C LYS A 80 -14.64 -15.79 2.73
N ALA A 81 -15.56 -16.73 2.51
CA ALA A 81 -16.68 -16.99 3.42
C ALA A 81 -16.20 -17.42 4.83
N GLU A 82 -15.12 -18.19 4.92
CA GLU A 82 -14.51 -18.59 6.20
C GLU A 82 -13.95 -17.37 6.96
N TYR A 83 -13.25 -16.47 6.26
CA TYR A 83 -12.71 -15.25 6.86
C TYR A 83 -13.79 -14.24 7.22
N GLU A 84 -14.86 -14.14 6.43
CA GLU A 84 -16.04 -13.32 6.76
C GLU A 84 -16.74 -13.83 8.02
N ALA A 85 -16.87 -15.15 8.18
CA ALA A 85 -17.42 -15.73 9.40
C ALA A 85 -16.54 -15.44 10.63
N ILE A 86 -15.21 -15.54 10.49
CA ILE A 86 -14.26 -15.18 11.55
C ILE A 86 -14.39 -13.69 11.89
N ALA A 87 -14.42 -12.81 10.89
CA ALA A 87 -14.55 -11.37 11.10
C ALA A 87 -15.89 -10.95 11.73
N SER A 88 -16.96 -11.68 11.41
CA SER A 88 -18.27 -11.50 12.05
C SER A 88 -18.22 -11.86 13.55
N SER A 89 -17.40 -12.83 13.94
CA SER A 89 -17.21 -13.23 15.34
C SER A 89 -16.15 -12.41 16.08
N ASP A 90 -15.14 -11.90 15.39
CA ASP A 90 -14.03 -11.11 15.93
C ASP A 90 -14.04 -9.71 15.32
N SER A 91 -14.66 -8.77 16.04
CA SER A 91 -14.84 -7.37 15.62
C SER A 91 -13.52 -6.60 15.43
N SER A 92 -12.37 -7.18 15.83
CA SER A 92 -11.06 -6.60 15.54
C SER A 92 -10.62 -6.79 14.09
N VAL A 93 -11.26 -7.70 13.36
CA VAL A 93 -10.99 -7.97 11.95
C VAL A 93 -11.86 -7.06 11.09
N ASN A 94 -11.24 -6.05 10.49
CA ASN A 94 -11.88 -5.19 9.51
C ASN A 94 -12.37 -6.00 8.28
N LEU A 95 -13.66 -5.83 7.93
CA LEU A 95 -14.34 -6.57 6.86
C LEU A 95 -13.82 -6.17 5.46
N GLU A 96 -13.45 -4.91 5.29
CA GLU A 96 -12.88 -4.36 4.06
C GLU A 96 -11.47 -4.91 3.75
N ASP A 97 -10.72 -5.35 4.76
CA ASP A 97 -9.35 -5.88 4.62
C ASP A 97 -9.28 -7.41 4.41
N ILE A 98 -10.43 -8.11 4.40
CA ILE A 98 -10.48 -9.58 4.25
C ILE A 98 -9.80 -10.04 2.96
N ASP A 99 -10.12 -9.38 1.83
CA ASP A 99 -9.52 -9.72 0.54
C ASP A 99 -7.99 -9.57 0.59
N ASN A 100 -7.49 -8.48 1.16
CA ASN A 100 -6.05 -8.23 1.27
C ASN A 100 -5.36 -9.26 2.16
N LYS A 101 -5.99 -9.67 3.27
CA LYS A 101 -5.47 -10.70 4.18
C LYS A 101 -5.35 -12.05 3.47
N ILE A 102 -6.40 -12.46 2.75
CA ILE A 102 -6.41 -13.70 1.96
C ILE A 102 -5.30 -13.64 0.90
N ILE A 103 -5.26 -12.55 0.12
CA ILE A 103 -4.25 -12.37 -0.94
C ILE A 103 -2.83 -12.41 -0.36
N THR A 104 -2.58 -11.72 0.75
CA THR A 104 -1.27 -11.72 1.42
C THR A 104 -0.88 -13.10 1.90
N LYS A 105 -1.82 -13.86 2.46
CA LYS A 105 -1.57 -15.22 2.97
C LYS A 105 -1.25 -16.21 1.85
N PHE A 106 -1.92 -16.10 0.70
CA PHE A 106 -1.80 -17.07 -0.39
C PHE A 106 -0.79 -16.69 -1.48
N LEU A 107 -0.63 -15.41 -1.78
CA LEU A 107 0.24 -14.91 -2.86
C LEU A 107 1.46 -14.15 -2.35
N GLY A 108 1.60 -14.03 -1.02
CA GLY A 108 2.61 -13.24 -0.35
C GLY A 108 2.25 -11.76 -0.28
N PRO A 109 3.03 -10.97 0.46
CA PRO A 109 2.81 -9.54 0.59
C PRO A 109 2.90 -8.81 -0.75
N GLU A 110 2.25 -7.64 -0.81
CA GLU A 110 2.41 -6.70 -1.91
C GLU A 110 3.83 -6.13 -1.93
N THR A 111 4.28 -5.76 -3.12
CA THR A 111 5.60 -5.17 -3.36
C THR A 111 5.42 -3.80 -4.01
N TYR A 112 6.34 -2.86 -3.78
CA TYR A 112 6.24 -1.46 -4.22
C TYR A 112 5.80 -1.30 -5.69
N ASP A 113 6.32 -2.14 -6.58
CA ASP A 113 6.04 -2.06 -8.02
C ASP A 113 4.87 -2.92 -8.51
N ARG A 114 4.26 -3.72 -7.62
CA ARG A 114 3.26 -4.71 -8.03
C ARG A 114 2.25 -5.03 -6.94
N VAL A 115 1.01 -4.68 -7.26
CA VAL A 115 -0.17 -5.13 -6.53
C VAL A 115 -0.55 -6.52 -7.04
N ARG A 116 -0.65 -7.48 -6.12
CA ARG A 116 -1.09 -8.85 -6.46
C ARG A 116 -2.47 -8.79 -7.08
N ILE A 117 -2.73 -9.68 -8.06
CA ILE A 117 -4.04 -9.88 -8.70
C ILE A 117 -4.47 -8.73 -9.64
N GLN A 118 -4.00 -7.50 -9.46
CA GLN A 118 -4.30 -6.36 -10.34
C GLN A 118 -3.18 -6.05 -11.35
N GLY A 119 -1.98 -6.59 -11.14
CA GLY A 119 -0.89 -6.50 -12.13
C GLY A 119 0.03 -5.31 -11.92
N SER A 120 0.65 -4.86 -13.01
CA SER A 120 1.63 -3.75 -13.03
C SER A 120 0.93 -2.42 -13.25
N GLY A 121 1.38 -1.36 -12.59
CA GLY A 121 0.85 0.01 -12.75
C GLY A 121 -0.15 0.46 -11.69
N VAL A 122 -0.60 -0.46 -10.82
CA VAL A 122 -1.30 -0.08 -9.59
C VAL A 122 -0.30 -0.10 -8.44
N ASN A 123 -0.15 1.02 -7.75
CA ASN A 123 0.78 1.14 -6.62
C ASN A 123 0.07 0.73 -5.32
N PRO A 124 0.71 -0.08 -4.43
CA PRO A 124 0.17 -0.44 -3.12
C PRO A 124 -0.29 0.76 -2.28
N THR A 125 0.31 1.94 -2.48
CA THR A 125 -0.05 3.19 -1.79
C THR A 125 -1.50 3.64 -2.07
N ASN A 126 -2.10 3.17 -3.17
CA ASN A 126 -3.49 3.47 -3.52
C ASN A 126 -4.49 2.42 -2.98
N ILE A 127 -4.01 1.34 -2.35
CA ILE A 127 -4.79 0.15 -1.99
C ILE A 127 -4.64 -0.22 -0.51
N LEU A 128 -3.45 -0.04 0.04
CA LEU A 128 -3.21 -0.18 1.48
C LEU A 128 -3.63 1.11 2.16
N ASP A 129 -4.40 0.96 3.24
CA ASP A 129 -4.63 2.05 4.19
C ASP A 129 -3.29 2.75 4.53
N PRO A 130 -3.28 4.10 4.60
CA PRO A 130 -2.07 4.88 4.87
C PRO A 130 -1.26 4.34 6.05
N THR A 131 -1.94 3.71 7.02
CA THR A 131 -1.42 3.06 8.22
C THR A 131 -0.19 2.17 7.98
N ARG A 132 -0.08 1.48 6.83
CA ARG A 132 1.05 0.59 6.52
C ARG A 132 2.19 1.26 5.75
N SER A 133 1.92 2.37 5.06
CA SER A 133 2.92 3.25 4.40
C SER A 133 3.73 4.07 5.43
N ASN A 134 3.24 4.12 6.67
CA ASN A 134 3.72 5.04 7.70
C ASN A 134 5.06 4.67 8.35
N THR A 135 5.70 3.52 8.09
CA THR A 135 7.02 3.25 8.68
C THR A 135 8.11 4.16 8.11
N CYS A 136 8.08 4.43 6.81
CA CYS A 136 9.00 5.38 6.17
C CYS A 136 8.65 6.84 6.53
N LEU A 137 7.36 7.20 6.45
CA LEU A 137 6.89 8.55 6.73
C LEU A 137 7.04 8.96 8.21
N ARG A 138 6.93 8.01 9.16
CA ARG A 138 7.10 8.29 10.59
C ARG A 138 8.56 8.57 10.97
N GLY A 139 9.52 7.94 10.30
CA GLY A 139 10.94 8.30 10.45
C GLY A 139 11.22 9.73 9.99
N MET A 140 10.64 10.13 8.86
CA MET A 140 10.77 11.50 8.33
C MET A 140 10.05 12.54 9.20
N GLN A 141 8.88 12.21 9.75
CA GLN A 141 8.17 13.09 10.70
C GLN A 141 8.91 13.26 12.03
N ALA A 142 9.49 12.18 12.58
CA ALA A 142 10.28 12.27 13.81
C ALA A 142 11.49 13.20 13.62
N SER A 143 12.23 13.03 12.51
CA SER A 143 13.39 13.87 12.18
C SER A 143 13.02 15.35 11.97
N THR A 144 11.86 15.64 11.36
CA THR A 144 11.42 17.03 11.12
C THR A 144 10.93 17.70 12.40
N VAL A 145 10.26 16.99 13.30
CA VAL A 145 9.85 17.53 14.61
C VAL A 145 11.07 17.88 15.46
N GLU A 146 12.11 17.05 15.43
CA GLU A 146 13.36 17.29 16.16
C GLU A 146 14.10 18.54 15.64
N GLN A 147 14.20 18.70 14.31
CA GLN A 147 14.78 19.90 13.69
C GLN A 147 13.98 21.17 14.01
N ILE A 148 12.64 21.09 14.03
CA ILE A 148 11.77 22.22 14.39
C ILE A 148 11.98 22.62 15.86
N ALA A 149 12.13 21.65 16.76
CA ALA A 149 12.40 21.93 18.17
C ALA A 149 13.75 22.63 18.36
N GLN A 150 14.78 22.18 17.64
CA GLN A 150 16.12 22.76 17.69
C GLN A 150 16.17 24.20 17.15
N LEU A 151 15.51 24.46 16.01
CA LEU A 151 15.39 25.81 15.44
C LEU A 151 14.63 26.76 16.38
N LYS A 152 13.60 26.28 17.09
CA LYS A 152 12.88 27.08 18.08
C LYS A 152 13.75 27.40 19.31
N ALA A 153 14.59 26.46 19.76
CA ALA A 153 15.53 26.69 20.85
C ALA A 153 16.63 27.70 20.47
N GLU A 154 17.13 27.65 19.23
CA GLU A 154 18.07 28.67 18.74
C GLU A 154 17.44 30.05 18.61
N ALA A 155 16.22 30.13 18.09
CA ALA A 155 15.50 31.39 17.94
C ALA A 155 15.19 32.06 19.30
N THR A 156 14.92 31.27 20.35
CA THR A 156 14.70 31.79 21.70
C THR A 156 15.99 32.29 22.34
N SER A 157 17.09 31.52 22.24
CA SER A 157 18.43 31.94 22.68
C SER A 157 18.91 33.23 22.00
N LEU A 158 18.67 33.38 20.69
CA LEU A 158 19.03 34.61 19.97
C LEU A 158 18.19 35.82 20.42
N LYS A 159 16.89 35.63 20.69
CA LYS A 159 16.02 36.70 21.22
C LYS A 159 16.45 37.14 22.62
N GLU A 160 16.82 36.22 23.50
CA GLU A 160 17.31 36.55 24.84
C GLU A 160 18.65 37.30 24.79
N LYS A 161 19.57 36.87 23.92
CA LYS A 161 20.84 37.57 23.70
C LYS A 161 20.65 38.99 23.14
N ALA A 162 19.67 39.17 22.24
CA ALA A 162 19.33 40.49 21.72
C ALA A 162 18.77 41.40 22.82
N ALA A 163 17.81 40.89 23.61
CA ALA A 163 17.22 41.63 24.74
C ALA A 163 18.26 42.00 25.81
N ALA A 164 19.21 41.10 26.10
CA ALA A 164 20.30 41.37 27.05
C ALA A 164 21.24 42.48 26.55
N ARG A 165 21.60 42.47 25.26
CA ARG A 165 22.43 43.52 24.65
C ARG A 165 21.72 44.87 24.62
N GLU A 166 20.42 44.88 24.33
CA GLU A 166 19.61 46.11 24.33
C GLU A 166 19.49 46.68 25.75
N ALA A 167 19.24 45.82 26.75
CA ALA A 167 19.21 46.24 28.15
C ALA A 167 20.57 46.78 28.63
N GLU A 168 21.68 46.19 28.21
CA GLU A 168 23.03 46.67 28.54
C GLU A 168 23.35 48.00 27.86
N GLN A 169 22.98 48.19 26.58
CA GLN A 169 23.11 49.48 25.89
C GLN A 169 22.27 50.57 26.57
N ASN A 170 21.03 50.27 26.95
CA ASN A 170 20.15 51.22 27.61
C ASN A 170 20.69 51.61 29.01
N ARG A 171 21.32 50.68 29.74
CA ARG A 171 22.03 51.01 31.00
C ARG A 171 23.19 51.97 30.77
N LYS A 172 24.06 51.67 29.79
CA LYS A 172 25.22 52.53 29.45
C LYS A 172 24.79 53.93 28.98
N TYR A 173 23.70 54.03 28.21
CA TYR A 173 23.16 55.31 27.77
C TYR A 173 22.65 56.15 28.95
N ASN A 174 21.93 55.53 29.89
CA ASN A 174 21.41 56.23 31.07
C ASN A 174 22.51 56.64 32.06
N GLU A 175 23.62 55.90 32.17
CA GLU A 175 24.79 56.28 32.99
C GLU A 175 25.60 57.45 32.39
N LEU A 176 25.55 57.67 31.07
CA LEU A 176 26.23 58.77 30.39
C LEU A 176 25.43 60.09 30.39
N HIS A 177 24.13 60.03 30.71
CA HIS A 177 23.21 61.17 30.69
C HIS A 177 22.75 61.59 32.11
N LEU A 178 23.40 61.09 33.16
CA LEU A 178 23.32 61.57 34.54
C LEU A 178 24.50 62.51 34.85
#